data_AF-A0A969ZMX4-F1
#
_entry.id   AF-A0A969ZMX4-F1
#
_cell.length_a   1.000
_cell.length_b   1.000
_cell.length_c   1.000
_cell.angle_alpha   90.00
_cell.angle_beta   90.00
_cell.angle_gamma   90.00
#
_symmetry.space_group_name_H-M   'P 1'
#
loop_
_entity.id
_entity.type
_entity.pdbx_description
1 polymer ?
#
loop_
_entity_poly.entity_id
_entity_poly.type
_entity_poly.pdbx_seq_one_letter_code
_entity_poly.pdbx_strand_id
1 'polypeptide(L)'
;AIVEQLKGIRCPSTIRQKGLKVLSCPDAIGRLIQKVMNHRNGNGTNNFIPQDIFNPNIPKPTAKTYESVDTKNIKNCPECGCEVEHEGGCVVCRSCGYSKCG
;
A
#
# COMPACT_ATOMS: atom_id res chain seq x y z
N ALA A 1 -14.71 -13.57 -11.98
CA ALA A 1 -13.61 -13.32 -12.95
C ALA A 1 -12.42 -12.63 -12.26
N ILE A 2 -11.21 -12.63 -12.82
CA ILE A 2 -9.92 -12.19 -12.20
C ILE A 2 -10.01 -10.96 -11.27
N VAL A 3 -10.85 -9.96 -11.60
CA VAL A 3 -11.15 -8.80 -10.74
C VAL A 3 -11.51 -9.18 -9.30
N GLU A 4 -12.36 -10.19 -9.09
CA GLU A 4 -12.80 -10.63 -7.77
C GLU A 4 -11.70 -11.34 -6.98
N GLN A 5 -10.75 -11.97 -7.67
CA GLN A 5 -9.59 -12.61 -7.05
C GLN A 5 -8.57 -11.57 -6.57
N LEU A 6 -8.44 -10.45 -7.31
CA LEU A 6 -7.50 -9.39 -6.99
C LEU A 6 -8.03 -8.42 -5.93
N LYS A 7 -9.33 -8.10 -5.99
CA LYS A 7 -9.97 -7.18 -5.04
C LYS A 7 -10.02 -7.77 -3.63
N GLY A 8 -9.76 -6.93 -2.63
CA GLY A 8 -9.86 -7.35 -1.24
C GLY A 8 -8.61 -8.00 -0.66
N ILE A 9 -7.59 -8.31 -1.47
CA ILE A 9 -6.28 -8.74 -0.96
C ILE A 9 -5.68 -7.59 -0.13
N ARG A 10 -5.18 -7.93 1.05
CA ARG A 10 -4.69 -6.98 2.06
C ARG A 10 -3.19 -7.10 2.21
N CYS A 11 -2.47 -5.97 2.13
CA CYS A 11 -1.04 -5.89 2.41
C CYS A 11 -0.83 -5.01 3.66
N PRO A 12 -0.14 -5.51 4.70
CA PRO A 12 0.17 -4.71 5.89
C PRO A 12 0.84 -3.38 5.55
N SER A 13 1.73 -3.37 4.55
CA SER A 13 2.43 -2.16 4.12
C SER A 13 1.48 -1.12 3.53
N THR A 14 0.47 -1.52 2.76
CA THR A 14 -0.49 -0.59 2.14
C THR A 14 -1.53 -0.10 3.13
N ILE A 15 -2.06 -0.98 3.99
CA ILE A 15 -3.13 -0.65 4.96
C ILE A 15 -2.64 0.31 6.04
N ARG A 16 -1.35 0.24 6.42
CA ARG A 16 -0.76 1.14 7.41
C ARG A 16 -0.48 2.55 6.86
N GLN A 17 -0.40 2.72 5.54
CA GLN A 17 -0.14 4.02 4.94
C GLN A 17 -1.42 4.86 4.90
N LYS A 18 -1.39 6.00 5.60
CA LYS A 18 -2.50 6.96 5.64
C LYS A 18 -2.74 7.57 4.25
N GLY A 19 -4.01 7.68 3.85
CA GLY A 19 -4.41 8.34 2.61
C GLY A 19 -4.46 7.46 1.35
N LEU A 20 -4.05 6.19 1.42
CA LEU A 20 -4.26 5.25 0.31
C LEU A 20 -5.69 4.70 0.31
N LYS A 21 -6.33 4.77 -0.85
CA LYS A 21 -7.72 4.31 -1.08
C LYS A 21 -7.81 2.84 -1.51
N VAL A 22 -6.75 2.05 -1.33
CA VAL A 22 -6.61 0.66 -1.78
C VAL A 22 -6.01 -0.21 -0.68
N LEU A 23 -6.31 -1.51 -0.67
CA LEU A 23 -5.89 -2.44 0.38
C LEU A 23 -4.53 -3.10 0.14
N SER A 24 -4.09 -3.12 -1.12
CA SER A 24 -2.81 -3.68 -1.58
C SER A 24 -2.58 -3.31 -3.05
N CYS A 25 -1.39 -3.62 -3.58
CA CYS A 25 -1.10 -3.54 -5.02
C CYS A 25 -2.08 -4.36 -5.89
N PRO A 26 -2.34 -5.66 -5.62
CA PRO A 26 -3.33 -6.41 -6.41
C PRO A 26 -4.75 -5.84 -6.28
N ASP A 27 -5.17 -5.34 -5.11
CA ASP A 27 -6.48 -4.68 -4.96
C ASP A 27 -6.59 -3.43 -5.85
N ALA A 28 -5.52 -2.63 -5.94
CA ALA A 28 -5.47 -1.47 -6.83
C ALA A 28 -5.64 -1.86 -8.30
N ILE A 29 -4.96 -2.93 -8.73
CA ILE A 29 -5.06 -3.48 -10.09
C ILE A 29 -6.49 -3.96 -10.36
N GLY A 30 -7.08 -4.74 -9.43
CA GLY A 30 -8.44 -5.26 -9.58
C GLY A 30 -9.49 -4.15 -9.72
N ARG A 31 -9.38 -3.08 -8.91
CA ARG A 31 -10.24 -1.89 -9.00
C ARG A 31 -10.08 -1.17 -10.35
N LEU A 32 -8.85 -1.02 -10.83
CA LEU A 32 -8.57 -0.37 -12.12
C LEU A 32 -9.17 -1.17 -13.29
N ILE A 33 -8.96 -2.49 -13.31
CA ILE A 33 -9.51 -3.37 -14.36
C ILE A 33 -11.04 -3.26 -14.37
N GLN A 34 -11.70 -3.38 -13.21
CA GLN A 34 -13.15 -3.27 -13.12
C GLN A 34 -13.66 -1.94 -13.69
N LYS A 35 -12.97 -0.85 -13.36
CA LYS A 35 -13.31 0.49 -13.85
C LYS A 35 -13.20 0.59 -15.37
N VAL A 36 -12.09 0.11 -15.94
CA VAL A 36 -11.86 0.13 -17.40
C VAL A 36 -12.90 -0.72 -18.14
N MET A 37 -13.25 -1.89 -17.61
CA MET A 37 -14.31 -2.74 -18.19
C MET A 37 -15.66 -2.03 -18.22
N ASN A 38 -16.05 -1.37 -17.12
CA ASN A 38 -17.31 -0.62 -17.05
C ASN A 38 -17.33 0.56 -18.05
N HIS A 39 -16.19 1.24 -18.24
CA HIS A 39 -16.07 2.35 -19.18
C HIS A 39 -16.17 1.89 -20.65
N ARG A 40 -15.63 0.71 -20.98
CA ARG A 40 -15.74 0.12 -22.33
C ARG A 40 -17.16 -0.33 -22.67
N ASN A 41 -17.93 -0.76 -21.68
CA ASN A 41 -19.28 -1.29 -21.87
C ASN A 41 -20.37 -0.20 -21.94
N GLY A 42 -20.00 1.08 -22.08
CA GLY A 42 -20.96 2.20 -22.17
C GLY A 42 -21.74 2.50 -20.89
N ASN A 43 -21.55 1.71 -19.83
CA ASN A 43 -22.22 1.83 -18.53
C ASN A 43 -21.35 2.62 -17.53
N GLY A 44 -20.63 3.62 -18.06
CA GLY A 44 -19.78 4.50 -17.28
C GLY A 44 -20.64 5.46 -16.48
N THR A 45 -21.03 5.08 -15.26
CA THR A 45 -21.43 6.11 -14.29
C THR A 45 -20.29 7.10 -14.18
N ASN A 46 -20.59 8.38 -14.41
CA ASN A 46 -19.66 9.51 -14.34
C ASN A 46 -19.15 9.76 -12.91
N ASN A 47 -18.79 8.71 -12.15
CA ASN A 47 -17.93 8.83 -10.99
C ASN A 47 -16.48 8.93 -11.48
N PHE A 48 -16.26 9.93 -12.33
CA PHE A 48 -14.94 10.36 -12.73
C PHE A 48 -14.34 11.09 -11.53
N ILE A 49 -13.15 10.64 -11.14
CA ILE A 49 -12.19 11.35 -10.27
C ILE A 49 -12.54 11.31 -8.77
N PRO A 50 -11.84 10.51 -7.92
CA PRO A 50 -11.44 11.09 -6.63
C PRO A 50 -10.70 12.36 -7.01
N GLN A 51 -11.17 13.55 -6.59
CA GLN A 51 -10.71 14.93 -6.94
C GLN A 51 -9.19 15.18 -6.97
N ASP A 52 -8.38 14.14 -6.80
CA ASP A 52 -6.96 14.14 -6.58
C ASP A 52 -6.14 14.16 -7.87
N ILE A 53 -6.69 13.88 -9.08
CA ILE A 53 -5.88 13.93 -10.33
C ILE A 53 -5.54 15.37 -10.74
N PHE A 54 -6.38 16.35 -10.38
CA PHE A 54 -6.12 17.79 -10.58
C PHE A 54 -5.83 18.53 -9.28
N ASN A 55 -5.80 17.82 -8.15
CA ASN A 55 -5.29 18.39 -6.91
C ASN A 55 -3.76 18.23 -6.94
N PRO A 56 -2.95 19.30 -6.88
CA PRO A 56 -1.51 19.17 -6.69
C PRO A 56 -1.13 18.43 -5.39
N ASN A 57 -2.11 18.13 -4.53
CA ASN A 57 -2.00 17.30 -3.33
C ASN A 57 -2.27 15.80 -3.56
N ILE A 58 -1.90 15.23 -4.71
CA ILE A 58 -1.66 13.77 -4.77
C ILE A 58 -0.56 13.51 -3.73
N PRO A 59 -0.78 12.67 -2.68
CA PRO A 59 0.31 12.30 -1.81
C PRO A 59 1.39 11.69 -2.71
N LYS A 60 2.54 12.37 -2.81
CA LYS A 60 3.71 11.81 -3.51
C LYS A 60 3.86 10.37 -3.04
N PRO A 61 4.18 9.40 -3.91
CA PRO A 61 4.37 8.01 -3.50
C PRO A 61 5.20 8.00 -2.22
N THR A 62 4.56 7.63 -1.10
CA THR A 62 5.19 7.55 0.23
C THR A 62 6.03 6.29 0.34
N ALA A 63 6.11 5.50 -0.74
CA ALA A 63 7.24 4.63 -0.97
C ALA A 63 8.48 5.52 -0.90
N LYS A 64 9.10 5.55 0.29
CA LYS A 64 10.41 6.16 0.48
C LYS A 64 11.28 5.55 -0.60
N THR A 65 11.67 6.33 -1.61
CA THR A 65 12.88 6.06 -2.38
C THR A 65 13.92 5.70 -1.35
N TYR A 66 14.64 4.59 -1.53
CA TYR A 66 15.58 4.04 -0.56
C TYR A 66 16.34 5.19 0.16
N GLU A 67 15.81 5.63 1.28
CA GLU A 67 16.53 6.50 2.18
C GLU A 67 16.98 5.47 3.19
N SER A 68 18.28 5.21 3.12
CA SER A 68 19.02 4.28 3.97
C SER A 68 18.88 4.70 5.43
N VAL A 69 17.70 4.47 5.99
CA VAL A 69 17.57 4.27 7.43
C VAL A 69 18.37 3.01 7.66
N ASP A 70 19.51 3.16 8.31
CA ASP A 70 20.42 2.08 8.65
C ASP A 70 19.66 1.03 9.46
N THR A 71 19.13 0.03 8.76
CA THR A 71 18.31 -1.07 9.31
C THR A 71 19.11 -1.90 10.32
N LYS A 72 20.44 -1.74 10.32
CA LYS A 72 21.37 -2.39 11.27
C LYS A 72 21.22 -1.88 12.70
N ASN A 73 20.71 -0.67 12.92
CA ASN A 73 20.67 -0.04 14.25
C ASN A 73 19.26 0.07 14.87
N ILE A 74 18.21 -0.47 14.23
CA ILE A 74 16.86 -0.48 14.82
C ILE A 74 16.79 -1.59 15.88
N LYS A 75 16.74 -1.21 17.16
CA LYS A 75 16.55 -2.12 18.32
C LYS A 75 15.10 -2.26 18.77
N ASN A 76 14.29 -1.22 18.54
CA ASN A 76 12.90 -1.16 18.95
C ASN A 76 12.02 -0.79 17.76
N CYS A 77 10.82 -1.35 17.71
CA CYS A 77 9.87 -1.16 16.64
C CYS A 77 9.40 0.30 16.61
N PRO A 78 9.49 0.99 15.45
CA PRO A 78 9.08 2.39 15.35
C PRO A 78 7.56 2.59 15.47
N GLU A 79 6.77 1.51 15.41
CA GLU A 79 5.31 1.58 15.49
C GLU A 79 4.76 1.26 16.89
N CYS A 80 5.37 0.32 17.61
CA CYS A 80 4.84 -0.16 18.90
C CYS A 80 5.85 -0.18 20.06
N GLY A 81 7.12 0.14 19.79
CA GLY A 81 8.17 0.15 20.82
C GLY A 81 8.70 -1.22 21.25
N CYS A 82 8.01 -2.32 20.91
CA CYS A 82 8.48 -3.68 21.18
C CYS A 82 9.82 -3.97 20.50
N GLU A 83 10.54 -4.98 21.01
CA GLU A 83 11.77 -5.46 20.39
C GLU A 83 11.53 -5.96 18.95
N VAL A 84 12.56 -5.86 18.12
CA VAL A 84 12.55 -6.31 16.73
C VAL A 84 13.61 -7.39 16.49
N GLU A 85 13.33 -8.27 15.55
CA GLU A 85 14.19 -9.38 15.14
C GLU A 85 14.72 -9.13 13.73
N HIS A 86 15.95 -9.54 13.44
CA HIS A 86 16.51 -9.49 12.08
C HIS A 86 16.35 -10.87 11.41
N GLU A 87 15.58 -10.93 10.33
CA GLU A 87 15.37 -12.15 9.53
C GLU A 87 15.46 -11.84 8.04
N GLY A 88 16.26 -12.61 7.28
CA GLY A 88 16.30 -12.54 5.83
C GLY A 88 16.67 -11.17 5.23
N GLY A 89 17.46 -10.35 5.95
CA GLY A 89 17.78 -8.97 5.53
C GLY A 89 16.70 -7.94 5.85
N CYS A 90 15.74 -8.30 6.71
CA CYS A 90 14.68 -7.43 7.17
C CYS A 90 14.68 -7.31 8.69
N VAL A 91 14.28 -6.15 9.20
CA VAL A 91 13.89 -5.95 10.59
C VAL A 91 12.40 -6.22 10.73
N VAL A 92 12.02 -7.13 11.62
CA VAL A 92 10.65 -7.64 11.80
C VAL A 92 10.22 -7.44 13.26
N CYS A 93 9.02 -6.89 13.47
CA CYS A 93 8.39 -6.83 14.79
C CYS A 93 7.26 -7.85 14.87
N ARG A 94 7.41 -8.88 15.72
CA ARG A 94 6.39 -9.92 15.92
C ARG A 94 5.14 -9.41 16.64
N SER A 95 5.27 -8.36 17.46
CA SER A 95 4.15 -7.82 18.24
C SER A 95 3.13 -7.07 17.40
N CYS A 96 3.57 -6.32 16.38
CA CYS A 96 2.68 -5.48 15.58
C CYS A 96 2.70 -5.79 14.09
N GLY A 97 3.63 -6.60 13.58
CA GLY A 97 3.74 -6.93 12.16
C GLY A 97 4.45 -5.87 11.30
N TYR A 98 5.19 -4.93 11.90
CA TYR A 98 6.11 -4.06 11.18
C TYR A 98 7.24 -4.88 10.55
N SER A 99 7.55 -4.62 9.29
CA SER A 99 8.71 -5.21 8.61
C SER A 99 9.37 -4.20 7.68
N LYS A 100 10.70 -4.12 7.70
CA LYS A 100 11.47 -3.30 6.75
C LYS A 100 12.74 -4.02 6.32
N CYS A 101 12.90 -4.20 5.02
CA CYS A 101 14.08 -4.82 4.39
C CYS A 101 15.02 -3.76 3.82
N GLY A 102 16.33 -4.05 3.84
CA GLY A 102 17.37 -3.16 3.33
C GLY A 102 18.76 -3.62 3.69
#